data_AF-A0A256BI84-F1
#
_entry.id   AF-A0A256BI84-F1
#
_cell.length_a   1.000
_cell.length_b   1.000
_cell.length_c   1.000
_cell.angle_alpha   90.00
_cell.angle_beta   90.00
_cell.angle_gamma   90.00
#
_symmetry.space_group_name_H-M   'P 1'
#
loop_
_entity.id
_entity.type
_entity.pdbx_description
1 polymer ?
#
loop_
_entity_poly.entity_id
_entity_poly.type
_entity_poly.pdbx_seq_one_letter_code
_entity_poly.pdbx_strand_id
1 'polypeptide(L)'
;MPEKKRGPMKLSEIGNSKRSPAKPAVTKYNPTPAAPEKTKTPRPKAPSKKVVQADDSLNPAQDLLAKAQLLRAQKPSMEVDFEAPDTLEQERQAAVDADIQSGTITLIEVQKKNKKRFNIYLNDQFAFGISENTLVKFALHKGQELDRDFVKDIKEVDKADYAYQIAVRYLSHQLRSEKEVRDKLKEEAIEPAVIETAIEKLQKVKLIDDTVYGQSYTRAAMNINKKGPKMIERELKNKGLNDEEISQSIAEYDQEIMNENALDIAEKYFQKQLRKASHRNAIQKTKQYLVQKGYDSDVIQELMRQLSADNEDEDQEMAVLMKDLEKYMRRYQKLKVKDRTFKVKGMLYNKGYSSELINQAIETFEENDY
;
A
#
# COMPACT_ATOMS: atom_id res chain seq x y z
N MET A 1 -49.48 -49.04 -36.50
CA MET A 1 -49.28 -48.01 -37.55
C MET A 1 -50.58 -47.24 -37.72
N PRO A 2 -50.62 -45.90 -37.88
CA PRO A 2 -49.52 -44.92 -37.95
C PRO A 2 -49.61 -43.83 -36.85
N GLU A 3 -48.50 -43.42 -36.23
CA GLU A 3 -47.69 -42.23 -36.59
C GLU A 3 -48.49 -40.94 -36.88
N LYS A 4 -48.41 -39.95 -35.99
CA LYS A 4 -48.47 -38.53 -36.40
C LYS A 4 -47.35 -37.73 -35.74
N LYS A 5 -46.47 -37.27 -36.62
CA LYS A 5 -45.23 -36.53 -36.43
C LYS A 5 -45.50 -35.12 -35.87
N ARG A 6 -44.63 -34.68 -34.97
CA ARG A 6 -44.48 -33.26 -34.57
C ARG A 6 -43.84 -32.50 -35.73
N GLY A 7 -44.44 -31.38 -36.13
CA GLY A 7 -43.84 -30.35 -36.99
C GLY A 7 -43.70 -29.04 -36.21
N PRO A 8 -42.69 -28.21 -36.50
CA PRO A 8 -42.30 -27.09 -35.64
C PRO A 8 -43.24 -25.89 -35.77
N MET A 9 -43.60 -25.28 -34.62
CA MET A 9 -44.37 -24.04 -34.56
C MET A 9 -43.54 -22.85 -35.06
N LYS A 10 -44.19 -21.97 -35.83
CA LYS A 10 -43.60 -20.75 -36.39
C LYS A 10 -43.47 -19.65 -35.34
N LEU A 11 -42.38 -18.92 -35.50
CA LEU A 11 -41.91 -17.78 -34.72
C LEU A 11 -42.61 -16.50 -35.22
N SER A 12 -43.80 -16.20 -34.74
CA SER A 12 -44.43 -14.86 -34.89
C SER A 12 -45.79 -14.88 -34.23
N GLU A 13 -45.81 -14.61 -32.93
CA GLU A 13 -46.90 -13.96 -32.18
C GLU A 13 -46.58 -14.11 -30.69
N ILE A 14 -47.00 -13.13 -29.89
CA ILE A 14 -46.61 -12.85 -28.49
C ILE A 14 -45.26 -12.12 -28.42
N GLY A 15 -45.17 -10.87 -28.02
CA GLY A 15 -46.14 -10.01 -27.37
C GLY A 15 -45.35 -8.84 -26.81
N ASN A 16 -45.67 -7.66 -27.30
CA ASN A 16 -45.05 -6.39 -26.98
C ASN A 16 -45.29 -6.08 -25.48
N SER A 17 -44.27 -6.13 -24.63
CA SER A 17 -44.34 -5.57 -23.27
C SER A 17 -43.25 -4.53 -23.10
N LYS A 18 -43.70 -3.28 -23.01
CA LYS A 18 -42.92 -2.10 -22.65
C LYS A 18 -42.14 -2.36 -21.35
N ARG A 19 -40.80 -2.30 -21.40
CA ARG A 19 -39.96 -2.06 -20.23
C ARG A 19 -39.13 -0.82 -20.47
N SER A 20 -39.46 0.22 -19.71
CA SER A 20 -38.68 1.44 -19.54
C SER A 20 -37.25 1.12 -19.13
N PRO A 21 -36.24 1.89 -19.57
CA PRO A 21 -34.87 1.70 -19.10
C PRO A 21 -34.76 2.10 -17.64
N ALA A 22 -34.37 1.15 -16.79
CA ALA A 22 -33.96 1.42 -15.42
C ALA A 22 -32.67 2.24 -15.44
N LYS A 23 -32.70 3.42 -14.80
CA LYS A 23 -31.53 4.24 -14.50
C LYS A 23 -30.52 3.41 -13.69
N PRO A 24 -29.21 3.47 -13.96
CA PRO A 24 -28.22 2.89 -13.06
C PRO A 24 -28.25 3.64 -11.72
N ALA A 25 -28.39 2.88 -10.63
CA ALA A 25 -28.29 3.39 -9.28
C ALA A 25 -26.87 3.93 -9.06
N VAL A 26 -26.75 5.26 -8.93
CA VAL A 26 -25.55 5.93 -8.46
C VAL A 26 -25.40 5.59 -6.98
N THR A 27 -24.48 4.68 -6.66
CA THR A 27 -23.96 4.50 -5.30
C THR A 27 -23.25 5.78 -4.90
N LYS A 28 -23.89 6.58 -4.05
CA LYS A 28 -23.28 7.73 -3.38
C LYS A 28 -22.18 7.20 -2.47
N TYR A 29 -20.93 7.29 -2.91
CA TYR A 29 -19.76 7.19 -2.05
C TYR A 29 -19.76 8.42 -1.14
N ASN A 30 -19.98 8.23 0.16
CA ASN A 30 -19.78 9.27 1.17
C ASN A 30 -18.27 9.41 1.42
N PRO A 31 -17.63 10.56 1.14
CA PRO A 31 -16.28 10.81 1.58
C PRO A 31 -16.26 11.15 3.08
N THR A 32 -15.44 10.43 3.84
CA THR A 32 -15.12 10.68 5.25
C THR A 32 -14.56 12.11 5.41
N PRO A 33 -14.98 12.89 6.44
CA PRO A 33 -14.55 14.27 6.58
C PRO A 33 -13.07 14.41 6.95
N ALA A 34 -12.42 15.38 6.31
CA ALA A 34 -11.02 15.75 6.47
C ALA A 34 -10.72 16.30 7.88
N ALA A 35 -9.57 15.88 8.43
CA ALA A 35 -8.99 16.42 9.65
C ALA A 35 -8.53 17.88 9.46
N PRO A 36 -8.67 18.76 10.47
CA PRO A 36 -8.31 20.17 10.33
C PRO A 36 -6.79 20.42 10.35
N GLU A 37 -6.37 21.34 9.50
CA GLU A 37 -5.00 21.83 9.31
C GLU A 37 -4.42 22.47 10.58
N LYS A 38 -3.19 22.10 10.91
CA LYS A 38 -2.38 22.74 11.96
C LYS A 38 -1.80 24.05 11.42
N THR A 39 -2.25 25.17 11.96
CA THR A 39 -1.65 26.50 11.78
C THR A 39 -0.26 26.57 12.41
N LYS A 40 0.75 26.97 11.62
CA LYS A 40 2.12 27.27 12.07
C LYS A 40 2.16 28.60 12.84
N THR A 41 2.57 28.58 14.10
CA THR A 41 3.01 29.76 14.85
C THR A 41 4.55 29.92 14.75
N PRO A 42 5.07 31.16 14.82
CA PRO A 42 6.49 31.44 14.56
C PRO A 42 7.38 31.20 15.80
N ARG A 43 8.61 30.76 15.54
CA ARG A 43 9.65 30.42 16.52
C ARG A 43 10.26 31.70 17.12
N PRO A 44 10.37 31.86 18.46
CA PRO A 44 11.13 32.95 19.04
C PRO A 44 12.64 32.68 18.99
N LYS A 45 13.42 33.76 18.84
CA LYS A 45 14.89 33.77 18.79
C LYS A 45 15.51 33.42 20.15
N ALA A 46 16.61 32.68 20.13
CA ALA A 46 17.41 32.35 21.30
C ALA A 46 18.18 33.58 21.81
N PRO A 47 18.23 33.83 23.14
CA PRO A 47 19.24 34.68 23.74
C PRO A 47 20.47 33.87 24.16
N SER A 48 21.60 34.56 24.07
CA SER A 48 23.00 34.13 24.27
C SER A 48 23.34 33.65 25.69
N LYS A 49 24.20 32.62 25.76
CA LYS A 49 24.83 32.07 26.98
C LYS A 49 25.63 33.14 27.74
N LYS A 50 25.38 33.25 29.05
CA LYS A 50 26.36 33.71 30.06
C LYS A 50 26.69 32.52 30.97
N VAL A 51 27.99 32.36 31.22
CA VAL A 51 28.60 31.36 32.10
C VAL A 51 28.61 31.92 33.53
N VAL A 52 28.11 31.17 34.51
CA VAL A 52 28.45 31.31 35.94
C VAL A 52 28.47 29.91 36.57
N GLN A 53 29.44 29.73 37.48
CA GLN A 53 29.93 28.51 38.13
C GLN A 53 28.89 27.77 38.97
N ALA A 54 29.04 26.43 39.05
CA ALA A 54 28.25 25.53 39.89
C ALA A 54 28.95 25.28 41.22
N ASP A 55 28.23 25.52 42.33
CA ASP A 55 28.54 25.01 43.66
C ASP A 55 27.75 23.72 43.90
N ASP A 56 28.44 22.73 44.48
CA ASP A 56 27.93 21.43 44.89
C ASP A 56 26.95 21.57 46.07
N SER A 57 25.66 21.32 45.83
CA SER A 57 24.79 20.66 46.81
C SER A 57 23.47 20.23 46.17
N LEU A 58 23.01 19.04 46.55
CA LEU A 58 21.71 18.40 46.25
C LEU A 58 21.61 17.65 44.91
N ASN A 59 22.04 16.38 44.94
CA ASN A 59 21.66 15.37 43.96
C ASN A 59 20.29 14.75 44.37
N PRO A 60 19.19 15.02 43.66
CA PRO A 60 17.84 14.53 44.01
C PRO A 60 17.68 13.01 43.94
N ALA A 61 18.66 12.28 43.41
CA ALA A 61 18.65 10.81 43.38
C ALA A 61 18.93 10.16 44.74
N GLN A 62 19.69 10.82 45.63
CA GLN A 62 20.03 10.27 46.95
C GLN A 62 18.85 10.37 47.93
N ASP A 63 18.03 11.42 47.79
CA ASP A 63 16.88 11.69 48.66
C ASP A 63 15.71 10.71 48.38
N LEU A 64 15.56 10.27 47.13
CA LEU A 64 14.59 9.23 46.75
C LEU A 64 15.00 7.83 47.24
N LEU A 65 16.30 7.56 47.34
CA LEU A 65 16.83 6.26 47.79
C LEU A 65 16.70 6.10 49.31
N ALA A 66 16.94 7.18 50.07
CA ALA A 66 16.70 7.21 51.52
C ALA A 66 15.20 7.11 51.85
N LYS A 67 14.33 7.75 51.06
CA LYS A 67 12.88 7.69 51.24
C LYS A 67 12.30 6.30 50.93
N ALA A 68 12.89 5.58 49.97
CA ALA A 68 12.53 4.19 49.65
C ALA A 68 12.97 3.19 50.74
N GLN A 69 14.10 3.43 51.41
CA GLN A 69 14.60 2.60 52.50
C GLN A 69 13.77 2.76 53.78
N LEU A 70 13.33 3.99 54.11
CA LEU A 70 12.45 4.26 55.25
C LEU A 70 11.05 3.63 55.10
N LEU A 71 10.51 3.59 53.88
CA LEU A 71 9.23 2.91 53.59
C LEU A 71 9.32 1.38 53.69
N ARG A 72 10.51 0.80 53.50
CA ARG A 72 10.76 -0.64 53.69
C ARG A 72 10.83 -1.04 55.16
N ALA A 73 11.30 -0.14 56.04
CA ALA A 73 11.46 -0.39 57.47
C ALA A 73 10.16 -0.29 58.29
N GLN A 74 9.07 0.22 57.72
CA GLN A 74 7.80 0.47 58.44
C GLN A 74 6.65 -0.50 58.09
N LYS A 75 6.88 -1.58 57.34
CA LYS A 75 5.85 -2.61 57.16
C LYS A 75 5.91 -3.62 58.32
N PRO A 76 4.82 -3.80 59.11
CA PRO A 76 4.77 -4.80 60.16
C PRO A 76 4.82 -6.20 59.55
N SER A 77 5.66 -7.05 60.14
CA SER A 77 5.70 -8.49 59.94
C SER A 77 4.36 -9.10 60.36
N MET A 78 3.52 -9.39 59.36
CA MET A 78 2.35 -10.24 59.51
C MET A 78 2.70 -11.54 58.77
N GLU A 79 2.96 -12.60 59.53
CA GLU A 79 3.01 -13.96 58.99
C GLU A 79 1.63 -14.27 58.42
N VAL A 80 1.56 -14.35 57.10
CA VAL A 80 0.42 -14.93 56.38
C VAL A 80 1.05 -16.00 55.51
N ASP A 81 0.78 -17.26 55.85
CA ASP A 81 1.08 -18.40 54.99
C ASP A 81 0.41 -18.16 53.64
N PHE A 82 1.22 -17.78 52.66
CA PHE A 82 0.82 -17.62 51.27
C PHE A 82 1.64 -18.64 50.49
N GLU A 83 1.04 -19.81 50.26
CA GLU A 83 1.59 -20.80 49.34
C GLU A 83 1.92 -20.11 48.01
N ALA A 84 3.18 -20.22 47.61
CA ALA A 84 3.66 -19.68 46.35
C ALA A 84 2.90 -20.33 45.18
N PRO A 85 2.51 -19.58 44.14
CA PRO A 85 2.02 -20.18 42.91
C PRO A 85 3.17 -20.93 42.21
N ASP A 86 3.16 -22.23 42.41
CA ASP A 86 3.61 -23.34 41.55
C ASP A 86 4.57 -22.99 40.39
N THR A 87 5.81 -22.66 40.73
CA THR A 87 6.95 -22.80 39.79
C THR A 87 7.17 -24.25 39.36
N LEU A 88 6.63 -25.22 40.12
CA LEU A 88 6.60 -26.64 39.76
C LEU A 88 5.63 -26.95 38.61
N GLU A 89 4.59 -26.15 38.34
CA GLU A 89 3.69 -26.40 37.20
C GLU A 89 4.31 -26.01 35.86
N GLN A 90 5.09 -24.93 35.80
CA GLN A 90 5.80 -24.53 34.58
C GLN A 90 6.99 -25.45 34.29
N GLU A 91 7.69 -25.92 35.32
CA GLU A 91 8.73 -26.95 35.19
C GLU A 91 8.15 -28.34 34.92
N ARG A 92 6.96 -28.68 35.46
CA ARG A 92 6.21 -29.90 35.08
C ARG A 92 5.70 -29.83 33.64
N GLN A 93 5.22 -28.67 33.17
CA GLN A 93 4.76 -28.52 31.80
C GLN A 93 5.94 -28.64 30.81
N ALA A 94 7.10 -28.07 31.14
CA ALA A 94 8.33 -28.21 30.35
C ALA A 94 8.97 -29.62 30.42
N ALA A 95 8.81 -30.35 31.53
CA ALA A 95 9.27 -31.73 31.67
C ALA A 95 8.33 -32.75 30.99
N VAL A 96 7.03 -32.47 30.91
CA VAL A 96 6.03 -33.30 30.19
C VAL A 96 6.17 -33.14 28.67
N ASP A 97 6.66 -32.00 28.18
CA ASP A 97 6.94 -31.75 26.75
C ASP A 97 8.08 -32.62 26.19
N ALA A 98 8.87 -33.28 27.04
CA ALA A 98 9.98 -34.14 26.61
C ALA A 98 9.57 -35.60 26.33
N ASP A 99 8.50 -36.12 26.93
CA ASP A 99 8.30 -37.57 27.07
C ASP A 99 7.12 -38.19 26.31
N ILE A 100 6.27 -37.40 25.62
CA ILE A 100 5.23 -37.97 24.76
C ILE A 100 5.61 -37.81 23.30
N GLN A 101 6.57 -38.62 22.87
CA GLN A 101 6.96 -38.73 21.47
C GLN A 101 6.40 -39.96 20.79
N SER A 102 5.90 -40.95 21.52
CA SER A 102 5.27 -42.14 20.97
C SER A 102 4.19 -42.67 21.90
N GLY A 103 3.13 -43.27 21.36
CA GLY A 103 2.04 -43.80 22.15
C GLY A 103 0.83 -44.19 21.33
N THR A 104 -0.21 -44.68 21.99
CA THR A 104 -1.48 -45.03 21.34
C THR A 104 -2.46 -43.89 21.42
N ILE A 105 -3.15 -43.58 20.32
CA ILE A 105 -4.23 -42.59 20.30
C ILE A 105 -5.41 -43.08 21.15
N THR A 106 -5.67 -42.44 22.29
CA THR A 106 -6.78 -42.82 23.19
C THR A 106 -8.04 -41.99 22.95
N LEU A 107 -7.89 -40.73 22.51
CA LEU A 107 -9.01 -39.82 22.27
C LEU A 107 -8.68 -38.80 21.17
N ILE A 108 -9.70 -38.46 20.38
CA ILE A 108 -9.68 -37.39 19.38
C ILE A 108 -10.90 -36.50 19.64
N GLU A 109 -10.67 -35.23 19.97
CA GLU A 109 -11.74 -34.29 20.32
C GLU A 109 -11.74 -33.05 19.42
N VAL A 110 -12.91 -32.54 19.02
CA VAL A 110 -13.03 -31.29 18.27
C VAL A 110 -12.72 -30.08 19.17
N GLN A 111 -11.93 -29.12 18.69
CA GLN A 111 -11.62 -27.91 19.44
C GLN A 111 -12.84 -26.98 19.60
N LYS A 112 -13.02 -26.43 20.81
CA LYS A 112 -14.16 -25.56 21.16
C LYS A 112 -14.33 -24.35 20.24
N LYS A 113 -13.22 -23.70 19.85
CA LYS A 113 -13.25 -22.47 19.02
C LYS A 113 -13.24 -22.73 17.52
N ASN A 114 -12.71 -23.87 17.08
CA ASN A 114 -12.53 -24.18 15.67
C ASN A 114 -12.94 -25.63 15.39
N LYS A 115 -14.10 -25.79 14.77
CA LYS A 115 -14.68 -27.11 14.46
C LYS A 115 -13.85 -27.93 13.45
N LYS A 116 -12.88 -27.32 12.78
CA LYS A 116 -11.97 -27.97 11.81
C LYS A 116 -10.61 -28.33 12.40
N ARG A 117 -10.42 -28.18 13.71
CA ARG A 117 -9.22 -28.62 14.43
C ARG A 117 -9.58 -29.61 15.51
N PHE A 118 -8.70 -30.58 15.70
CA PHE A 118 -8.86 -31.69 16.61
C PHE A 118 -7.68 -31.75 17.58
N ASN A 119 -7.97 -32.07 18.84
CA ASN A 119 -6.96 -32.39 19.85
C ASN A 119 -6.74 -33.90 19.87
N ILE A 120 -5.48 -34.31 19.78
CA ILE A 120 -5.07 -35.72 19.84
C ILE A 120 -4.49 -36.00 21.22
N TYR A 121 -4.98 -37.08 21.84
CA TYR A 121 -4.50 -37.59 23.12
C TYR A 121 -3.76 -38.91 22.91
N LEU A 122 -2.53 -38.98 23.42
CA LEU A 122 -1.71 -40.18 23.44
C LEU A 122 -1.59 -40.66 24.88
N ASN A 123 -1.90 -41.94 25.12
CA ASN A 123 -1.88 -42.54 26.46
C ASN A 123 -2.64 -41.68 27.50
N ASP A 124 -3.83 -41.19 27.14
CA ASP A 124 -4.72 -40.34 27.95
C ASP A 124 -4.19 -38.95 28.31
N GLN A 125 -3.07 -38.53 27.71
CA GLN A 125 -2.50 -37.20 27.87
C GLN A 125 -2.58 -36.42 26.55
N PHE A 126 -2.86 -35.13 26.64
CA PHE A 126 -2.89 -34.27 25.46
C PHE A 126 -1.50 -34.25 24.81
N ALA A 127 -1.44 -34.55 23.51
CA ALA A 127 -0.17 -34.60 22.78
C ALA A 127 -0.01 -33.39 21.84
N PHE A 128 -0.96 -33.18 20.93
CA PHE A 128 -0.91 -32.07 19.97
C PHE A 128 -2.27 -31.86 19.29
N GLY A 129 -2.47 -30.68 18.69
CA GLY A 129 -3.67 -30.36 17.93
C GLY A 129 -3.40 -30.31 16.43
N ILE A 130 -4.26 -30.93 15.62
CA ILE A 130 -4.12 -31.01 14.15
C ILE A 130 -5.36 -30.51 13.41
N SER A 131 -5.20 -30.18 12.13
CA SER A 131 -6.30 -29.86 11.22
C SER A 131 -7.04 -31.12 10.74
N GLU A 132 -8.27 -30.93 10.29
CA GLU A 132 -9.08 -31.95 9.60
C GLU A 132 -8.32 -32.61 8.44
N ASN A 133 -7.61 -31.81 7.62
CA ASN A 133 -6.84 -32.33 6.49
C ASN A 133 -5.71 -33.25 6.96
N THR A 134 -4.99 -32.87 8.02
CA THR A 134 -3.90 -33.68 8.58
C THR A 134 -4.43 -34.99 9.16
N LEU A 135 -5.55 -34.92 9.90
CA LEU A 135 -6.24 -36.09 10.46
C LEU A 135 -6.58 -37.11 9.37
N VAL A 136 -7.18 -36.65 8.27
CA VAL A 136 -7.54 -37.49 7.12
C VAL A 136 -6.30 -38.01 6.38
N LYS A 137 -5.29 -37.16 6.15
CA LYS A 137 -4.09 -37.52 5.37
C LYS A 137 -3.31 -38.67 6.00
N PHE A 138 -3.20 -38.70 7.32
CA PHE A 138 -2.53 -39.78 8.06
C PHE A 138 -3.50 -40.87 8.55
N ALA A 139 -4.78 -40.80 8.16
CA ALA A 139 -5.84 -41.71 8.54
C ALA A 139 -5.91 -41.97 10.06
N LEU A 140 -5.69 -40.92 10.87
CA LEU A 140 -5.54 -41.08 12.31
C LEU A 140 -6.85 -41.54 12.96
N HIS A 141 -6.80 -42.64 13.70
CA HIS A 141 -7.94 -43.19 14.41
C HIS A 141 -7.59 -43.63 15.83
N LYS A 142 -8.59 -43.73 16.69
CA LYS A 142 -8.42 -44.25 18.06
C LYS A 142 -7.85 -45.67 18.01
N GLY A 143 -6.90 -45.96 18.90
CA GLY A 143 -6.19 -47.24 18.97
C GLY A 143 -4.97 -47.35 18.06
N GLN A 144 -4.67 -46.33 17.25
CA GLN A 144 -3.46 -46.34 16.43
C GLN A 144 -2.22 -46.01 17.27
N GLU A 145 -1.16 -46.79 17.09
CA GLU A 145 0.17 -46.51 17.65
C GLU A 145 0.92 -45.52 16.76
N LEU A 146 1.51 -44.51 17.39
CA LEU A 146 2.39 -43.54 16.73
C LEU A 146 3.78 -43.64 17.34
N ASP A 147 4.79 -43.78 16.51
CA ASP A 147 6.18 -43.63 16.93
C ASP A 147 6.61 -42.15 16.88
N ARG A 148 7.84 -41.88 17.35
CA ARG A 148 8.42 -40.54 17.41
C ARG A 148 8.57 -39.88 16.05
N ASP A 149 9.01 -40.62 15.06
CA ASP A 149 9.29 -40.08 13.74
C ASP A 149 7.96 -39.76 13.04
N PHE A 150 6.96 -40.61 13.19
CA PHE A 150 5.62 -40.41 12.67
C PHE A 150 4.89 -39.24 13.33
N VAL A 151 5.00 -39.07 14.66
CA VAL A 151 4.49 -37.86 15.34
C VAL A 151 5.15 -36.59 14.81
N LYS A 152 6.46 -36.64 14.54
CA LYS A 152 7.20 -35.51 13.96
C LYS A 152 6.69 -35.18 12.56
N ASP A 153 6.53 -36.20 11.70
CA ASP A 153 5.99 -36.04 10.35
C ASP A 153 4.57 -35.44 10.35
N ILE A 154 3.71 -35.90 11.26
CA ILE A 154 2.35 -35.35 11.45
C ILE A 154 2.41 -33.86 11.81
N LYS A 155 3.28 -33.49 12.75
CA LYS A 155 3.45 -32.08 13.18
C LYS A 155 3.97 -31.20 12.04
N GLU A 156 4.94 -31.68 11.27
CA GLU A 156 5.49 -30.93 10.12
C GLU A 156 4.43 -30.68 9.04
N VAL A 157 3.64 -31.71 8.72
CA VAL A 157 2.53 -31.57 7.78
C VAL A 157 1.43 -30.66 8.30
N ASP A 158 1.12 -30.70 9.60
CA ASP A 158 0.11 -29.80 10.19
C ASP A 158 0.54 -28.33 10.13
N LYS A 159 1.82 -28.04 10.40
CA LYS A 159 2.38 -26.70 10.26
C LYS A 159 2.18 -26.17 8.82
N ALA A 160 2.46 -27.00 7.82
CA ALA A 160 2.28 -26.66 6.41
C ALA A 160 0.81 -26.45 6.04
N ASP A 161 -0.11 -27.29 6.54
CA ASP A 161 -1.55 -27.11 6.31
C ASP A 161 -2.08 -25.84 7.00
N TYR A 162 -1.59 -25.51 8.19
CA TYR A 162 -1.91 -24.26 8.88
C TYR A 162 -1.47 -23.03 8.08
N ALA A 163 -0.23 -23.01 7.61
CA ALA A 163 0.29 -21.94 6.74
C ALA A 163 -0.54 -21.81 5.45
N TYR A 164 -0.88 -22.93 4.82
CA TYR A 164 -1.74 -22.97 3.64
C TYR A 164 -3.12 -22.37 3.93
N GLN A 165 -3.77 -22.70 5.04
CA GLN A 165 -5.08 -22.16 5.41
C GLN A 165 -5.05 -20.64 5.64
N ILE A 166 -3.98 -20.11 6.25
CA ILE A 166 -3.77 -18.66 6.40
C ILE A 166 -3.66 -18.00 5.03
N ALA A 167 -2.84 -18.54 4.15
CA ALA A 167 -2.64 -18.01 2.80
C ALA A 167 -3.93 -18.04 1.98
N VAL A 168 -4.70 -19.14 2.01
CA VAL A 168 -5.99 -19.25 1.32
C VAL A 168 -6.97 -18.19 1.84
N ARG A 169 -7.03 -17.97 3.15
CA ARG A 169 -7.86 -16.90 3.73
C ARG A 169 -7.40 -15.53 3.26
N TYR A 170 -6.10 -15.29 3.17
CA TYR A 170 -5.56 -14.03 2.70
C TYR A 170 -5.87 -13.75 1.22
N LEU A 171 -5.78 -14.79 0.39
CA LEU A 171 -6.07 -14.77 -1.05
C LEU A 171 -7.56 -14.63 -1.37
N SER A 172 -8.46 -15.07 -0.48
CA SER A 172 -9.91 -14.99 -0.72
C SER A 172 -10.45 -13.56 -0.76
N HIS A 173 -9.70 -12.58 -0.22
CA HIS A 173 -10.09 -11.18 -0.20
C HIS A 173 -9.75 -10.43 -1.49
N GLN A 174 -8.58 -10.70 -2.06
CA GLN A 174 -8.09 -10.06 -3.28
C GLN A 174 -6.91 -10.85 -3.86
N LEU A 175 -6.65 -10.62 -5.14
CA LEU A 175 -5.48 -11.16 -5.83
C LEU A 175 -4.19 -10.63 -5.18
N ARG A 176 -3.21 -11.52 -4.95
CA ARG A 176 -1.93 -11.21 -4.32
C ARG A 176 -0.78 -11.79 -5.12
N SER A 177 0.38 -11.15 -5.08
CA SER A 177 1.61 -11.78 -5.58
C SER A 177 2.15 -12.79 -4.57
N GLU A 178 3.00 -13.71 -5.04
CA GLU A 178 3.69 -14.68 -4.20
C GLU A 178 4.43 -14.00 -3.05
N LYS A 179 5.16 -12.92 -3.35
CA LYS A 179 5.88 -12.14 -2.33
C LYS A 179 4.96 -11.62 -1.24
N GLU A 180 3.80 -11.08 -1.60
CA GLU A 180 2.83 -10.59 -0.62
C GLU A 180 2.31 -11.72 0.28
N VAL A 181 2.13 -12.93 -0.26
CA VAL A 181 1.73 -14.10 0.53
C VAL A 181 2.87 -14.55 1.45
N ARG A 182 4.11 -14.61 0.95
CA ARG A 182 5.29 -14.94 1.76
C ARG A 182 5.45 -13.97 2.92
N ASP A 183 5.35 -12.66 2.65
CA ASP A 183 5.47 -11.63 3.68
C ASP A 183 4.35 -11.76 4.71
N LYS A 184 3.12 -12.06 4.28
CA LYS A 184 2.02 -12.33 5.21
C LYS A 184 2.28 -13.54 6.10
N LEU A 185 2.82 -14.63 5.57
CA LEU A 185 3.13 -15.82 6.37
C LEU A 185 4.30 -15.56 7.34
N LYS A 186 5.27 -14.73 6.96
CA LYS A 186 6.35 -14.28 7.87
C LYS A 186 5.81 -13.42 9.02
N GLU A 187 4.86 -12.53 8.75
CA GLU A 187 4.20 -11.73 9.81
C GLU A 187 3.52 -12.61 10.85
N GLU A 188 2.98 -13.76 10.44
CA GLU A 188 2.38 -14.76 11.34
C GLU A 188 3.44 -15.68 12.03
N ALA A 189 4.72 -15.31 11.95
CA ALA A 189 5.85 -16.03 12.54
C ALA A 189 6.00 -17.49 12.06
N ILE A 190 5.64 -17.77 10.81
CA ILE A 190 5.78 -19.10 10.22
C ILE A 190 7.23 -19.33 9.76
N GLU A 191 7.77 -20.51 10.04
CA GLU A 191 9.13 -20.89 9.68
C GLU A 191 9.35 -20.90 8.14
N PRO A 192 10.51 -20.45 7.63
CA PRO A 192 10.76 -20.34 6.18
C PRO A 192 10.52 -21.64 5.39
N ALA A 193 10.93 -22.79 5.91
CA ALA A 193 10.73 -24.08 5.23
C ALA A 193 9.25 -24.45 5.08
N VAL A 194 8.42 -24.09 6.07
CA VAL A 194 6.97 -24.28 6.04
C VAL A 194 6.32 -23.33 5.04
N ILE A 195 6.82 -22.10 4.94
CA ILE A 195 6.38 -21.12 3.93
C ILE A 195 6.61 -21.67 2.52
N GLU A 196 7.81 -22.18 2.21
CA GLU A 196 8.08 -22.77 0.88
C GLU A 196 7.09 -23.88 0.55
N THR A 197 6.88 -24.81 1.48
CA THR A 197 5.95 -25.92 1.31
C THR A 197 4.52 -25.44 1.03
N ALA A 198 4.09 -24.37 1.73
CA ALA A 198 2.78 -23.78 1.52
C ALA A 198 2.67 -23.07 0.16
N ILE A 199 3.69 -22.32 -0.24
CA ILE A 199 3.74 -21.61 -1.53
C ILE A 199 3.73 -22.61 -2.70
N GLU A 200 4.55 -23.66 -2.66
CA GLU A 200 4.54 -24.71 -3.68
C GLU A 200 3.15 -25.34 -3.84
N LYS A 201 2.48 -25.62 -2.72
CA LYS A 201 1.13 -26.17 -2.75
C LYS A 201 0.15 -25.19 -3.40
N LEU A 202 0.21 -23.91 -3.05
CA LEU A 202 -0.65 -22.85 -3.60
C LEU A 202 -0.44 -22.67 -5.11
N GLN A 203 0.80 -22.70 -5.59
CA GLN A 203 1.13 -22.66 -7.01
C GLN A 203 0.61 -23.91 -7.74
N LYS A 204 0.80 -25.11 -7.16
CA LYS A 204 0.30 -26.38 -7.74
C LYS A 204 -1.22 -26.37 -7.93
N VAL A 205 -1.97 -25.76 -7.02
CA VAL A 205 -3.43 -25.60 -7.13
C VAL A 205 -3.85 -24.30 -7.84
N LYS A 206 -2.90 -23.54 -8.41
CA LYS A 206 -3.11 -22.28 -9.13
C LYS A 206 -3.86 -21.20 -8.34
N LEU A 207 -3.67 -21.17 -7.03
CA LEU A 207 -4.18 -20.08 -6.17
C LEU A 207 -3.24 -18.87 -6.14
N ILE A 208 -1.96 -19.09 -6.48
CA ILE A 208 -0.98 -18.03 -6.73
C ILE A 208 -0.48 -18.21 -8.15
N ASP A 209 -0.52 -17.11 -8.90
CA ASP A 209 0.03 -17.00 -10.24
C ASP A 209 0.43 -15.54 -10.46
N ASP A 210 1.75 -15.30 -10.43
CA ASP A 210 2.32 -13.96 -10.52
C ASP A 210 2.17 -13.36 -11.92
N THR A 211 2.06 -14.18 -12.96
CA THR A 211 1.73 -13.73 -14.32
C THR A 211 0.32 -13.17 -14.35
N VAL A 212 -0.66 -13.90 -13.80
CA VAL A 212 -2.06 -13.44 -13.72
C VAL A 212 -2.17 -12.19 -12.85
N TYR A 213 -1.44 -12.13 -11.74
CA TYR A 213 -1.34 -10.93 -10.90
C TYR A 213 -0.84 -9.73 -11.70
N GLY A 214 0.29 -9.87 -12.39
CA GLY A 214 0.91 -8.79 -13.14
C GLY A 214 0.03 -8.26 -14.27
N GLN A 215 -0.65 -9.14 -15.01
CA GLN A 215 -1.62 -8.76 -16.04
C GLN A 215 -2.79 -7.98 -15.44
N SER A 216 -3.41 -8.50 -14.38
CA SER A 216 -4.51 -7.81 -13.69
C SER A 216 -4.08 -6.44 -13.14
N TYR A 217 -2.87 -6.36 -12.59
CA TYR A 217 -2.30 -5.11 -12.09
C TYR A 217 -2.10 -4.10 -13.21
N THR A 218 -1.55 -4.53 -14.35
CA THR A 218 -1.30 -3.69 -15.53
C THR A 218 -2.61 -3.10 -16.06
N ARG A 219 -3.65 -3.94 -16.23
CA ARG A 219 -4.99 -3.50 -16.65
C ARG A 219 -5.58 -2.46 -15.68
N ALA A 220 -5.45 -2.68 -14.37
CA ALA A 220 -5.93 -1.72 -13.38
C ALA A 220 -5.12 -0.41 -13.41
N ALA A 221 -3.79 -0.49 -13.55
CA ALA A 221 -2.89 0.65 -13.56
C ALA A 221 -3.09 1.54 -14.78
N MET A 222 -3.31 0.96 -15.97
CA MET A 222 -3.60 1.72 -17.19
C MET A 222 -4.99 2.38 -17.12
N ASN A 223 -6.03 1.66 -16.68
CA ASN A 223 -7.41 2.16 -16.74
C ASN A 223 -7.73 3.19 -15.63
N ILE A 224 -7.22 2.98 -14.42
CA ILE A 224 -7.59 3.82 -13.26
C ILE A 224 -6.65 5.01 -13.13
N ASN A 225 -5.35 4.77 -13.17
CA ASN A 225 -4.33 5.76 -12.81
C ASN A 225 -3.55 6.30 -14.02
N LYS A 226 -3.77 5.71 -15.20
CA LYS A 226 -3.06 6.02 -16.45
C LYS A 226 -1.56 6.05 -16.23
N LYS A 227 -1.04 4.99 -15.59
CA LYS A 227 0.40 4.82 -15.38
C LYS A 227 1.03 4.41 -16.71
N GLY A 228 2.25 4.86 -16.94
CA GLY A 228 3.09 4.42 -18.05
C GLY A 228 3.84 3.12 -17.71
N PRO A 229 4.37 2.43 -18.74
CA PRO A 229 4.97 1.10 -18.58
C PRO A 229 6.10 1.04 -17.55
N LYS A 230 7.01 2.01 -17.52
CA LYS A 230 8.16 2.01 -16.59
C LYS A 230 7.74 2.08 -15.13
N MET A 231 6.63 2.78 -14.85
CA MET A 231 6.09 2.85 -13.50
C MET A 231 5.48 1.51 -13.09
N ILE A 232 4.71 0.90 -14.00
CA ILE A 232 4.08 -0.41 -13.79
C ILE A 232 5.18 -1.46 -13.57
N GLU A 233 6.20 -1.49 -14.42
CA GLU A 233 7.37 -2.38 -14.30
C GLU A 233 8.00 -2.28 -12.90
N ARG A 234 8.29 -1.06 -12.44
CA ARG A 234 8.90 -0.84 -11.13
C ARG A 234 7.99 -1.29 -9.98
N GLU A 235 6.69 -1.07 -10.09
CA GLU A 235 5.72 -1.50 -9.07
C GLU A 235 5.61 -3.03 -9.02
N LEU A 236 5.59 -3.71 -10.17
CA LEU A 236 5.59 -5.17 -10.26
C LEU A 236 6.89 -5.78 -9.71
N LYS A 237 8.06 -5.18 -10.00
CA LYS A 237 9.35 -5.56 -9.39
C LYS A 237 9.29 -5.46 -7.86
N ASN A 238 8.73 -4.36 -7.34
CA ASN A 238 8.56 -4.20 -5.90
C ASN A 238 7.60 -5.24 -5.30
N LYS A 239 6.62 -5.71 -6.08
CA LYS A 239 5.72 -6.82 -5.74
C LYS A 239 6.33 -8.21 -5.91
N GLY A 240 7.58 -8.30 -6.36
CA GLY A 240 8.36 -9.54 -6.38
C GLY A 240 8.28 -10.34 -7.67
N LEU A 241 7.62 -9.82 -8.71
CA LEU A 241 7.56 -10.50 -10.00
C LEU A 241 8.92 -10.49 -10.68
N ASN A 242 9.21 -11.55 -11.43
CA ASN A 242 10.43 -11.66 -12.22
C ASN A 242 10.31 -10.92 -13.57
N ASP A 243 11.44 -10.73 -14.26
CA ASP A 243 11.48 -9.94 -15.50
C ASP A 243 10.63 -10.57 -16.65
N GLU A 244 10.47 -11.89 -16.70
CA GLU A 244 9.65 -12.57 -17.71
C GLU A 244 8.15 -12.31 -17.46
N GLU A 245 7.68 -12.49 -16.23
CA GLU A 245 6.30 -12.21 -15.81
C GLU A 245 5.93 -10.75 -16.04
N ILE A 246 6.86 -9.84 -15.74
CA ILE A 246 6.69 -8.40 -15.97
C ILE A 246 6.59 -8.11 -17.46
N SER A 247 7.47 -8.69 -18.27
CA SER A 247 7.45 -8.50 -19.73
C SER A 247 6.14 -8.97 -20.33
N GLN A 248 5.64 -10.15 -19.91
CA GLN A 248 4.34 -10.67 -20.34
C GLN A 248 3.18 -9.78 -19.89
N SER A 249 3.24 -9.26 -18.66
CA SER A 249 2.22 -8.37 -18.12
C SER A 249 2.13 -7.05 -18.87
N ILE A 250 3.29 -6.45 -19.17
CA ILE A 250 3.37 -5.16 -19.89
C ILE A 250 2.98 -5.33 -21.36
N ALA A 251 3.21 -6.49 -21.96
CA ALA A 251 2.82 -6.77 -23.35
C ALA A 251 1.30 -6.64 -23.60
N GLU A 252 0.46 -6.71 -22.56
CA GLU A 252 -0.98 -6.44 -22.68
C GLU A 252 -1.32 -4.95 -22.80
N TYR A 253 -0.37 -4.07 -22.50
CA TYR A 253 -0.57 -2.63 -22.61
C TYR A 253 -0.34 -2.20 -24.05
N ASP A 254 -1.43 -2.28 -24.82
CA ASP A 254 -1.44 -1.86 -26.22
C ASP A 254 -0.91 -0.43 -26.39
N GLN A 255 -0.11 -0.24 -27.45
CA GLN A 255 0.58 1.01 -27.71
C GLN A 255 -0.41 2.16 -28.02
N GLU A 256 -1.53 1.88 -28.68
CA GLU A 256 -2.56 2.89 -28.97
C GLU A 256 -3.20 3.38 -27.67
N ILE A 257 -3.63 2.44 -26.80
CA ILE A 257 -4.20 2.77 -25.48
C ILE A 257 -3.19 3.53 -24.62
N MET A 258 -1.90 3.15 -24.70
CA MET A 258 -0.83 3.83 -23.98
C MET A 258 -0.69 5.29 -24.41
N ASN A 259 -0.71 5.53 -25.73
CA ASN A 259 -0.60 6.86 -26.32
C ASN A 259 -1.83 7.72 -25.97
N GLU A 260 -3.03 7.16 -26.05
CA GLU A 260 -4.27 7.83 -25.64
C GLU A 260 -4.25 8.22 -24.16
N ASN A 261 -3.83 7.30 -23.29
CA ASN A 261 -3.70 7.57 -21.86
C ASN A 261 -2.67 8.66 -21.57
N ALA A 262 -1.53 8.65 -22.26
CA ALA A 262 -0.49 9.66 -22.14
C ALA A 262 -1.02 11.04 -22.55
N LEU A 263 -1.72 11.12 -23.68
CA LEU A 263 -2.30 12.35 -24.20
C LEU A 263 -3.34 12.94 -23.24
N ASP A 264 -4.29 12.14 -22.76
CA ASP A 264 -5.34 12.62 -21.86
C ASP A 264 -4.78 13.22 -20.56
N ILE A 265 -3.79 12.57 -19.94
CA ILE A 265 -3.18 13.10 -18.72
C ILE A 265 -2.28 14.30 -18.99
N ALA A 266 -1.59 14.31 -20.13
CA ALA A 266 -0.70 15.40 -20.51
C ALA A 266 -1.49 16.67 -20.79
N GLU A 267 -2.55 16.60 -21.59
CA GLU A 267 -3.41 17.72 -21.95
C GLU A 267 -4.02 18.35 -20.69
N LYS A 268 -4.67 17.55 -19.85
CA LYS A 268 -5.28 18.03 -18.59
C LYS A 268 -4.26 18.69 -17.68
N TYR A 269 -3.07 18.11 -17.56
CA TYR A 269 -2.02 18.67 -16.70
C TYR A 269 -1.42 19.93 -17.30
N PHE A 270 -1.16 19.95 -18.61
CA PHE A 270 -0.58 21.08 -19.33
C PHE A 270 -1.50 22.30 -19.28
N GLN A 271 -2.78 22.14 -19.60
CA GLN A 271 -3.80 23.19 -19.47
C GLN A 271 -3.85 23.79 -18.06
N LYS A 272 -3.74 22.93 -17.03
CA LYS A 272 -3.68 23.39 -15.64
C LYS A 272 -2.40 24.20 -15.35
N GLN A 273 -1.28 23.89 -15.99
CA GLN A 273 -0.03 24.63 -15.82
C GLN A 273 0.00 25.94 -16.60
N LEU A 274 -0.57 25.98 -17.81
CA LEU A 274 -0.68 27.20 -18.62
C LEU A 274 -1.45 28.32 -17.91
N ARG A 275 -2.34 27.98 -16.97
CA ARG A 275 -3.05 28.97 -16.14
C ARG A 275 -2.21 29.54 -14.99
N LYS A 276 -0.98 29.05 -14.79
CA LYS A 276 -0.18 29.29 -13.58
C LYS A 276 1.29 29.62 -13.84
N ALA A 277 1.79 29.37 -15.03
CA ALA A 277 3.19 29.53 -15.39
C ALA A 277 3.32 29.86 -16.88
N SER A 278 4.50 30.36 -17.28
CA SER A 278 4.88 30.52 -18.68
C SER A 278 4.71 29.23 -19.47
N HIS A 279 4.50 29.36 -20.77
CA HIS A 279 4.35 28.26 -21.69
C HIS A 279 5.54 27.28 -21.59
N ARG A 280 6.76 27.83 -21.60
CA ARG A 280 8.01 27.05 -21.42
C ARG A 280 8.03 26.25 -20.11
N ASN A 281 7.66 26.85 -19.00
CA ASN A 281 7.64 26.14 -17.71
C ASN A 281 6.48 25.14 -17.61
N ALA A 282 5.35 25.42 -18.25
CA ALA A 282 4.25 24.49 -18.36
C ALA A 282 4.67 23.22 -19.13
N ILE A 283 5.43 23.37 -20.23
CA ILE A 283 6.02 22.24 -20.97
C ILE A 283 6.94 21.44 -20.05
N GLN A 284 7.89 22.11 -19.40
CA GLN A 284 8.87 21.42 -18.54
C GLN A 284 8.21 20.65 -17.40
N LYS A 285 7.22 21.24 -16.73
CA LYS A 285 6.48 20.58 -15.65
C LYS A 285 5.66 19.40 -16.16
N THR A 286 5.06 19.51 -17.34
CA THR A 286 4.28 18.42 -17.93
C THR A 286 5.19 17.25 -18.31
N LYS A 287 6.36 17.52 -18.91
CA LYS A 287 7.39 16.49 -19.15
C LYS A 287 7.78 15.77 -17.86
N GLN A 288 8.09 16.51 -16.80
CA GLN A 288 8.43 15.93 -15.49
C GLN A 288 7.29 15.08 -14.91
N TYR A 289 6.05 15.56 -15.05
CA TYR A 289 4.87 14.82 -14.61
C TYR A 289 4.71 13.48 -15.35
N LEU A 290 4.89 13.47 -16.68
CA LEU A 290 4.81 12.25 -17.48
C LEU A 290 5.94 11.26 -17.17
N VAL A 291 7.16 11.75 -16.92
CA VAL A 291 8.27 10.91 -16.44
C VAL A 291 7.92 10.26 -15.10
N GLN A 292 7.36 11.03 -14.16
CA GLN A 292 6.91 10.49 -12.86
C GLN A 292 5.78 9.48 -13.00
N LYS A 293 4.96 9.62 -14.06
CA LYS A 293 3.94 8.65 -14.43
C LYS A 293 4.49 7.41 -15.12
N GLY A 294 5.76 7.40 -15.53
CA GLY A 294 6.46 6.25 -16.09
C GLY A 294 6.34 6.10 -17.60
N TYR A 295 6.04 7.18 -18.32
CA TYR A 295 6.06 7.17 -19.79
C TYR A 295 7.48 7.30 -20.33
N ASP A 296 7.70 6.74 -21.51
CA ASP A 296 9.00 6.80 -22.17
C ASP A 296 9.33 8.22 -22.64
N SER A 297 10.62 8.56 -22.67
CA SER A 297 11.09 9.88 -23.09
C SER A 297 10.68 10.19 -24.53
N ASP A 298 10.72 9.22 -25.43
CA ASP A 298 10.44 9.44 -26.84
C ASP A 298 8.96 9.78 -27.06
N VAL A 299 8.07 9.03 -26.39
CA VAL A 299 6.63 9.30 -26.36
C VAL A 299 6.35 10.69 -25.76
N ILE A 300 7.03 11.05 -24.67
CA ILE A 300 6.88 12.36 -24.02
C ILE A 300 7.32 13.49 -24.96
N GLN A 301 8.44 13.32 -25.68
CA GLN A 301 8.96 14.35 -26.57
C GLN A 301 8.03 14.59 -27.75
N GLU A 302 7.54 13.52 -28.38
CA GLU A 302 6.57 13.59 -29.48
C GLU A 302 5.29 14.27 -29.03
N LEU A 303 4.69 13.78 -27.94
CA LEU A 303 3.44 14.31 -27.40
C LEU A 303 3.54 15.79 -27.04
N MET A 304 4.64 16.18 -26.39
CA MET A 304 4.81 17.58 -25.99
C MET A 304 5.09 18.50 -27.17
N ARG A 305 5.67 18.01 -28.28
CA ARG A 305 5.84 18.81 -29.50
C ARG A 305 4.49 19.17 -30.11
N GLN A 306 3.56 18.22 -30.14
CA GLN A 306 2.20 18.43 -30.63
C GLN A 306 1.41 19.35 -29.68
N LEU A 307 1.36 19.00 -28.39
CA LEU A 307 0.59 19.76 -27.40
C LEU A 307 1.08 21.21 -27.23
N SER A 308 2.39 21.47 -27.33
CA SER A 308 2.88 22.85 -27.23
C SER A 308 2.41 23.71 -28.40
N ALA A 309 2.47 23.17 -29.63
CA ALA A 309 2.09 23.90 -30.84
C ALA A 309 0.58 24.23 -30.85
N ASP A 310 -0.27 23.31 -30.38
CA ASP A 310 -1.72 23.51 -30.37
C ASP A 310 -2.20 24.51 -29.29
N ASN A 311 -1.32 24.92 -28.37
CA ASN A 311 -1.69 25.71 -27.18
C ASN A 311 -0.79 26.94 -26.97
N GLU A 312 -0.30 27.53 -28.06
CA GLU A 312 0.29 28.87 -28.05
C GLU A 312 -0.84 29.91 -27.98
N ASP A 313 -1.16 30.35 -26.77
CA ASP A 313 -2.10 31.44 -26.49
C ASP A 313 -1.34 32.58 -25.81
N GLU A 314 -0.90 33.54 -26.63
CA GLU A 314 -0.12 34.70 -26.18
C GLU A 314 -0.90 35.58 -25.20
N ASP A 315 -2.21 35.73 -25.40
CA ASP A 315 -3.07 36.53 -24.52
C ASP A 315 -3.16 35.89 -23.12
N GLN A 316 -3.36 34.57 -23.07
CA GLN A 316 -3.34 33.83 -21.81
C GLN A 316 -1.97 33.93 -21.13
N GLU A 317 -0.87 33.75 -21.87
CA GLU A 317 0.48 33.83 -21.31
C GLU A 317 0.79 35.23 -20.77
N MET A 318 0.39 36.28 -21.51
CA MET A 318 0.48 37.67 -21.10
C MET A 318 -0.31 37.92 -19.80
N ALA A 319 -1.54 37.38 -19.69
CA ALA A 319 -2.34 37.54 -18.48
C ALA A 319 -1.70 36.88 -17.24
N VAL A 320 -1.01 35.75 -17.41
CA VAL A 320 -0.27 35.10 -16.31
C VAL A 320 1.01 35.88 -15.98
N LEU A 321 1.71 36.37 -17.01
CA LEU A 321 2.89 37.21 -16.89
C LEU A 321 2.57 38.50 -16.12
N MET A 322 1.49 39.20 -16.45
CA MET A 322 1.08 40.44 -15.77
C MET A 322 0.86 40.23 -14.27
N LYS A 323 0.25 39.12 -13.86
CA LYS A 323 0.09 38.77 -12.44
C LYS A 323 1.44 38.55 -11.74
N ASP A 324 2.38 37.91 -12.41
CA ASP A 324 3.74 37.71 -11.89
C ASP A 324 4.54 39.02 -11.85
N LEU A 325 4.37 39.88 -12.86
CA LEU A 325 4.96 41.20 -12.97
C LEU A 325 4.51 42.08 -11.79
N GLU A 326 3.20 42.25 -11.59
CA GLU A 326 2.64 43.04 -10.49
C GLU A 326 3.17 42.55 -9.13
N LYS A 327 3.17 41.23 -8.93
CA LYS A 327 3.71 40.61 -7.71
C LYS A 327 5.17 40.97 -7.48
N TYR A 328 6.01 40.91 -8.51
CA TYR A 328 7.44 41.24 -8.37
C TYR A 328 7.69 42.73 -8.26
N MET A 329 6.95 43.58 -8.99
CA MET A 329 7.00 45.04 -8.86
C MET A 329 6.68 45.46 -7.42
N ARG A 330 5.60 44.92 -6.83
CA ARG A 330 5.25 45.13 -5.42
C ARG A 330 6.33 44.62 -4.46
N ARG A 331 6.90 43.45 -4.73
CA ARG A 331 7.96 42.87 -3.88
C ARG A 331 9.21 43.75 -3.82
N TYR A 332 9.58 44.36 -4.95
CA TYR A 332 10.80 45.16 -5.09
C TYR A 332 10.52 46.67 -5.11
N GLN A 333 9.35 47.12 -4.64
CA GLN A 333 8.91 48.52 -4.69
C GLN A 333 9.86 49.51 -3.99
N LYS A 334 10.69 49.04 -3.04
CA LYS A 334 11.66 49.87 -2.30
C LYS A 334 12.94 50.17 -3.08
N LEU A 335 13.19 49.47 -4.18
CA LEU A 335 14.36 49.71 -5.02
C LEU A 335 14.12 50.92 -5.93
N LYS A 336 15.22 51.56 -6.36
CA LYS A 336 15.15 52.59 -7.42
C LYS A 336 14.53 51.98 -8.68
N VAL A 337 13.81 52.79 -9.47
CA VAL A 337 13.06 52.31 -10.65
C VAL A 337 13.92 51.45 -11.58
N LYS A 338 15.12 51.92 -11.95
CA LYS A 338 16.04 51.16 -12.82
C LYS A 338 16.45 49.80 -12.23
N ASP A 339 16.84 49.79 -10.97
CA ASP A 339 17.27 48.57 -10.26
C ASP A 339 16.09 47.60 -10.06
N ARG A 340 14.90 48.14 -9.79
CA ARG A 340 13.64 47.38 -9.66
C ARG A 340 13.30 46.70 -10.97
N THR A 341 13.21 47.45 -12.07
CA THR A 341 12.86 46.92 -13.39
C THR A 341 13.87 45.86 -13.82
N PHE A 342 15.18 46.11 -13.67
CA PHE A 342 16.20 45.11 -13.97
C PHE A 342 16.02 43.82 -13.15
N LYS A 343 15.78 43.94 -11.84
CA LYS A 343 15.58 42.78 -10.97
C LYS A 343 14.31 42.01 -11.34
N VAL A 344 13.23 42.70 -11.66
CA VAL A 344 11.94 42.11 -12.06
C VAL A 344 12.06 41.38 -13.40
N LYS A 345 12.67 42.00 -14.42
CA LYS A 345 12.95 41.34 -15.72
C LYS A 345 13.72 40.04 -15.52
N GLY A 346 14.76 40.04 -14.69
CA GLY A 346 15.52 38.82 -14.39
C GLY A 346 14.68 37.72 -13.70
N MET A 347 13.77 38.09 -12.80
CA MET A 347 12.88 37.12 -12.13
C MET A 347 11.86 36.51 -13.09
N LEU A 348 11.31 37.31 -14.00
CA LEU A 348 10.37 36.86 -15.03
C LEU A 348 11.06 36.00 -16.08
N TYR A 349 12.26 36.37 -16.50
CA TYR A 349 13.08 35.55 -17.40
C TYR A 349 13.40 34.17 -16.80
N ASN A 350 13.78 34.13 -15.51
CA ASN A 350 13.98 32.86 -14.80
C ASN A 350 12.69 32.05 -14.64
N LYS A 351 11.53 32.71 -14.71
CA LYS A 351 10.22 32.07 -14.80
C LYS A 351 9.86 31.61 -16.23
N GLY A 352 10.76 31.74 -17.19
CA GLY A 352 10.64 31.17 -18.52
C GLY A 352 9.85 31.99 -19.53
N TYR A 353 9.47 33.24 -19.21
CA TYR A 353 8.88 34.17 -20.17
C TYR A 353 9.95 34.70 -21.14
N SER A 354 9.58 34.98 -22.39
CA SER A 354 10.51 35.54 -23.38
C SER A 354 10.85 37.00 -23.06
N SER A 355 12.02 37.46 -23.47
CA SER A 355 12.45 38.85 -23.24
C SER A 355 11.51 39.85 -23.92
N GLU A 356 10.98 39.51 -25.09
CA GLU A 356 10.03 40.31 -25.86
C GLU A 356 8.72 40.49 -25.09
N LEU A 357 8.11 39.40 -24.64
CA LEU A 357 6.87 39.42 -23.87
C LEU A 357 7.04 40.16 -22.54
N ILE A 358 8.20 40.00 -21.88
CA ILE A 358 8.53 40.73 -20.65
C ILE A 358 8.61 42.23 -20.90
N ASN A 359 9.23 42.66 -22.00
CA ASN A 359 9.33 44.08 -22.32
C ASN A 359 7.95 44.67 -22.62
N GLN A 360 7.16 44.00 -23.46
CA GLN A 360 5.79 44.40 -23.76
C GLN A 360 4.93 44.50 -22.48
N ALA A 361 5.02 43.51 -21.59
CA ALA A 361 4.28 43.53 -20.32
C ALA A 361 4.68 44.73 -19.43
N ILE A 362 5.96 45.12 -19.44
CA ILE A 362 6.43 46.29 -18.67
C ILE A 362 5.92 47.59 -19.28
N GLU A 363 5.95 47.72 -20.62
CA GLU A 363 5.39 48.89 -21.31
C GLU A 363 3.91 49.04 -20.99
N THR A 364 3.13 47.97 -21.16
CA THR A 364 1.70 47.94 -20.81
C THR A 364 1.47 48.25 -19.32
N PHE A 365 2.33 47.78 -18.43
CA PHE A 365 2.19 48.07 -16.99
C PHE A 365 2.47 49.54 -16.67
N GLU A 366 3.50 50.13 -17.30
CA GLU A 366 3.84 51.55 -17.12
C GLU A 366 2.73 52.44 -17.70
N GLU A 367 2.14 52.10 -18.84
CA GLU A 367 1.01 52.85 -19.43
C GLU A 367 -0.26 52.85 -18.57
N ASN A 368 -0.51 51.81 -17.79
CA ASN A 368 -1.69 51.71 -16.92
C ASN A 368 -1.51 52.32 -15.52
N ASP A 369 -0.26 52.61 -15.12
CA ASP A 369 0.09 53.21 -13.83
C ASP A 369 0.21 54.77 -13.89
N TYR A 370 0.09 55.36 -15.09
CA TYR A 370 -0.07 56.81 -15.33
C TYR A 370 -1.53 57.16 -15.61
#